data_AF-A0A9E6W6I6-F1
#
_entry.id   AF-A0A9E6W6I6-F1
#
_cell.length_a   1.000
_cell.length_b   1.000
_cell.length_c   1.000
_cell.angle_alpha   90.00
_cell.angle_beta   90.00
_cell.angle_gamma   90.00
#
_symmetry.space_group_name_H-M   'P 1'
#
loop_
_entity.id
_entity.type
_entity.pdbx_description
1 polymer ?
#
loop_
_entity_poly.entity_id
_entity_poly.type
_entity_poly.pdbx_seq_one_letter_code
_entity_poly.pdbx_strand_id
1 'polypeptide(L)'
;MKYVLILCTALLFACEPSVRTEVIDVPCMGVGYIYKWDTVKAYLTNTDPNIIRLSASYVAKAEKLEETNPQGALMAYKRAIALSPDAEAYLDLVRFLEKSENEIELKRVLEFLVERVDRESAMGKRLQKEQKELILRLLISYINNNEKVYDEWFLSYEDDAWPASELVPALEEDERIKMDKSSLTFQAILFNLGDETYREKVLSSGRVGSFMLSSLSAVSDTLEVGIPELQSFDYGNGDEEDVFLPLTDYGAMFYRALPKKYTYGSAYNLVTRILLNSPDEVGLVYALDSSFAGVQKDERCVAYYFTRVNQDNFQMSEPVCIAYQTPDTVVTCSIHGYEMFQEKYAKVWEPGFKPRATTNRLLRLEPVDTVVSYLYGNSETDFD
;
A
#
# COMPACT_ATOMS: atom_id res chain seq x y z
N MET A 1 57.58 49.44 41.84
CA MET A 1 57.89 48.43 40.80
C MET A 1 56.82 47.35 40.61
N LYS A 2 56.05 46.92 41.61
CA LYS A 2 55.01 45.87 41.43
C LYS A 2 53.82 46.28 40.55
N TYR A 3 53.46 47.57 40.49
CA TYR A 3 52.31 48.05 39.71
C TYR A 3 52.58 48.29 38.23
N VAL A 4 53.86 48.39 37.81
CA VAL A 4 54.23 48.56 36.40
C VAL A 4 54.13 47.23 35.65
N LEU A 5 54.38 46.11 36.34
CA LEU A 5 54.31 44.78 35.74
C LEU A 5 52.86 44.33 35.45
N ILE A 6 51.90 44.75 36.27
CA ILE A 6 50.47 44.42 36.11
C ILE A 6 49.85 45.20 34.95
N LEU A 7 50.30 46.44 34.71
CA LEU A 7 49.85 47.23 33.57
C LEU A 7 50.36 46.67 32.23
N CYS A 8 51.59 46.14 32.22
CA CYS A 8 52.18 45.52 31.03
C CYS A 8 51.56 44.15 30.69
N THR A 9 51.11 43.36 31.67
CA THR A 9 50.39 42.10 31.38
C THR A 9 48.95 42.32 30.94
N ALA A 10 48.26 43.36 31.44
CA ALA A 10 46.91 43.72 30.97
C ALA A 10 46.89 44.22 29.51
N LEU A 11 47.96 44.88 29.05
CA LEU A 11 48.09 45.36 27.66
C LEU A 11 48.41 44.26 26.65
N LEU A 12 48.94 43.10 27.09
CA LEU A 12 49.22 41.96 26.21
C LEU A 12 47.97 41.10 25.92
N PHE A 13 46.93 41.17 26.77
CA PHE A 13 45.65 40.47 26.54
C PHE A 13 44.61 41.31 25.79
N ALA A 14 44.88 42.59 25.51
CA ALA A 14 43.96 43.49 24.79
C ALA A 14 44.20 43.54 23.27
N CYS A 15 45.16 42.76 22.76
CA CYS A 15 45.42 42.63 21.33
C CYS A 15 44.82 41.32 20.81
N GLU A 16 43.51 41.17 20.98
CA GLU A 16 42.79 40.15 20.20
C GLU A 16 42.91 40.57 18.72
N PRO A 17 43.35 39.68 17.82
CA PRO A 17 43.44 40.01 16.41
C PRO A 17 42.05 40.47 15.97
N SER A 18 41.95 41.68 15.42
CA SER A 18 40.67 42.22 14.96
C SER A 18 40.09 41.22 13.98
N VAL A 19 39.03 40.52 14.37
CA VAL A 19 38.33 39.58 13.49
C VAL A 19 37.68 40.44 12.42
N ARG A 20 38.36 40.58 11.29
CA ARG A 20 37.80 41.25 10.12
C ARG A 20 36.66 40.36 9.63
N THR A 21 35.43 40.78 9.89
CA THR A 21 34.24 40.14 9.33
C THR A 21 34.14 40.57 7.88
N GLU A 22 34.50 39.67 6.97
CA GLU A 22 34.25 39.85 5.54
C GLU A 22 32.82 39.38 5.26
N VAL A 23 31.98 40.26 4.70
CA VAL A 23 30.64 39.90 4.23
C VAL A 23 30.77 39.52 2.77
N ILE A 24 30.53 38.24 2.48
CA ILE A 24 30.58 37.69 1.13
C ILE A 24 29.16 37.28 0.79
N ASP A 25 28.61 37.85 -0.29
CA ASP A 25 27.34 37.40 -0.84
C ASP A 25 27.61 36.13 -1.65
N VAL A 26 27.02 35.03 -1.19
CA VAL A 26 27.22 33.72 -1.78
C VAL A 26 25.90 33.25 -2.36
N PRO A 27 25.83 32.95 -3.67
CA PRO A 27 24.62 32.35 -4.24
C PRO A 27 24.36 31.04 -3.51
N CYS A 28 23.12 30.82 -3.10
CA CYS A 28 22.67 29.58 -2.49
C CYS A 28 21.24 29.28 -2.93
N MET A 29 20.88 28.00 -2.96
CA MET A 29 19.49 27.62 -3.13
C MET A 29 18.69 27.98 -1.88
N GLY A 30 17.40 28.25 -2.04
CA GLY A 30 16.52 28.27 -0.87
C GLY A 30 16.44 26.87 -0.27
N VAL A 31 16.45 26.76 1.06
CA VAL A 31 16.39 25.47 1.77
C VAL A 31 15.19 24.60 1.36
N GLY A 32 14.05 25.21 1.00
CA GLY A 32 12.88 24.46 0.50
C GLY A 32 13.03 23.83 -0.88
N TYR A 33 14.09 24.18 -1.63
CA TYR A 33 14.34 23.72 -2.99
C TYR A 33 15.34 22.55 -3.05
N ILE A 34 15.95 22.17 -1.92
CA ILE A 34 16.93 21.06 -1.88
C ILE A 34 16.30 19.70 -2.21
N TYR A 35 14.98 19.59 -2.20
CA TYR A 35 14.24 18.37 -2.56
C TYR A 35 13.63 18.42 -3.97
N LYS A 36 14.05 19.38 -4.81
CA LYS A 36 13.52 19.52 -6.17
C LYS A 36 14.62 19.23 -7.18
N TRP A 37 14.54 18.06 -7.84
CA TRP A 37 15.57 17.59 -8.76
C TRP A 37 15.98 18.63 -9.81
N ASP A 38 15.02 19.22 -10.51
CA ASP A 38 15.32 20.19 -11.57
C ASP A 38 16.04 21.43 -11.04
N THR A 39 15.73 21.84 -9.80
CA THR A 39 16.42 22.98 -9.15
C THR A 39 17.83 22.61 -8.74
N VAL A 40 18.01 21.44 -8.12
CA VAL A 40 19.32 20.94 -7.71
C VAL A 40 20.23 20.74 -8.92
N LYS A 41 19.72 20.12 -9.99
CA LYS A 41 20.45 19.89 -11.24
C LYS A 41 20.89 21.20 -11.91
N ALA A 42 20.01 22.20 -11.96
CA ALA A 42 20.36 23.52 -12.49
C ALA A 42 21.48 24.18 -11.66
N TYR A 43 21.43 24.03 -10.34
CA TYR A 43 22.38 24.65 -9.42
C TYR A 43 23.77 23.99 -9.44
N LEU A 44 23.86 22.67 -9.62
CA LEU A 44 25.12 21.91 -9.70
C LEU A 44 26.09 22.41 -10.79
N THR A 45 25.59 23.14 -11.80
CA THR A 45 26.41 23.74 -12.85
C THR A 45 27.24 24.95 -12.40
N ASN A 46 27.02 25.48 -11.19
CA ASN A 46 27.68 26.67 -10.63
C ASN A 46 28.57 26.36 -9.41
N THR A 47 29.65 25.59 -9.60
CA THR A 47 30.53 25.15 -8.51
C THR A 47 31.73 26.08 -8.29
N ASP A 48 31.65 26.96 -7.29
CA ASP A 48 32.77 27.80 -6.78
C ASP A 48 33.44 27.13 -5.56
N PRO A 49 34.78 27.01 -5.50
CA PRO A 49 35.50 26.45 -4.34
C PRO A 49 35.17 27.09 -2.97
N ASN A 50 34.83 28.38 -2.93
CA ASN A 50 34.44 29.07 -1.69
C ASN A 50 33.12 28.53 -1.13
N ILE A 51 32.19 28.15 -2.01
CA ILE A 51 30.89 27.58 -1.65
C ILE A 51 31.08 26.22 -1.00
N ILE A 52 31.99 25.39 -1.54
CA ILE A 52 32.33 24.08 -1.00
C ILE A 52 32.86 24.21 0.43
N ARG A 53 33.79 25.16 0.66
CA ARG A 53 34.35 25.41 2.01
C ARG A 53 33.27 25.89 3.00
N LEU A 54 32.35 26.74 2.55
CA LEU A 54 31.25 27.21 3.39
C LEU A 54 30.27 26.09 3.73
N SER A 55 29.94 25.23 2.76
CA SER A 55 29.13 24.03 2.99
C SER A 55 29.73 23.15 4.08
N ALA A 56 31.03 22.83 3.99
CA ALA A 56 31.74 22.04 4.99
C ALA A 56 31.70 22.67 6.39
N SER A 57 31.74 24.01 6.48
CA SER A 57 31.61 24.71 7.78
C SER A 57 30.22 24.55 8.40
N TYR A 58 29.17 24.44 7.57
CA TYR A 58 27.80 24.17 8.03
C TYR A 58 27.61 22.72 8.45
N VAL A 59 28.24 21.75 7.77
CA VAL A 59 28.27 20.35 8.21
C VAL A 59 28.93 20.23 9.59
N ALA A 60 30.13 20.80 9.77
CA ALA A 60 30.83 20.79 11.06
C ALA A 60 30.06 21.52 12.17
N LYS A 61 29.23 22.50 11.82
CA LYS A 61 28.31 23.15 12.76
C LYS A 61 27.13 22.23 13.11
N ALA A 62 26.58 21.52 12.14
CA ALA A 62 25.47 20.60 12.34
C ALA A 62 25.85 19.47 13.30
N GLU A 63 27.01 18.83 13.07
CA GLU A 63 27.56 17.76 13.90
C GLU A 63 27.69 18.17 15.38
N LYS A 64 28.14 19.40 15.65
CA LYS A 64 28.25 19.94 17.02
C LYS A 64 26.90 20.19 17.69
N LEU A 65 25.85 20.35 16.89
CA LEU A 65 24.51 20.67 17.37
C LEU A 65 23.61 19.44 17.49
N GLU A 66 24.00 18.28 16.95
CA GLU A 66 23.11 17.10 16.89
C GLU A 66 22.48 16.75 18.24
N GLU A 67 23.29 16.73 19.30
CA GLU A 67 22.85 16.32 20.64
C GLU A 67 22.23 17.47 21.45
N THR A 68 22.69 18.71 21.19
CA THR A 68 22.34 19.88 22.03
C THR A 68 21.21 20.71 21.44
N ASN A 69 21.05 20.71 20.12
CA ASN A 69 20.01 21.42 19.39
C ASN A 69 19.72 20.73 18.04
N PRO A 70 18.95 19.62 18.02
CA PRO A 70 18.65 18.86 16.80
C PRO A 70 18.00 19.69 15.69
N GLN A 71 17.14 20.65 16.03
CA GLN A 71 16.52 21.55 15.04
C GLN A 71 17.55 22.49 14.40
N GLY A 72 18.49 22.98 15.21
CA GLY A 72 19.64 23.74 14.74
C GLY A 72 20.57 22.93 13.84
N ALA A 73 20.80 21.65 14.20
CA ALA A 73 21.57 20.72 13.39
C ALA A 73 20.89 20.47 12.03
N LEU A 74 19.59 20.18 12.03
CA LEU A 74 18.80 20.00 10.80
C LEU A 74 18.92 21.20 9.86
N MET A 75 18.72 22.40 10.39
CA MET A 75 18.83 23.63 9.59
C MET A 75 20.26 23.85 9.06
N ALA A 76 21.29 23.47 9.82
CA ALA A 76 22.67 23.57 9.38
C ALA A 76 22.98 22.57 8.25
N TYR A 77 22.55 21.31 8.35
CA TYR A 77 22.65 20.34 7.25
C TYR A 77 21.95 20.82 5.99
N LYS A 78 20.69 21.29 6.11
CA LYS A 78 19.94 21.81 4.96
C LYS A 78 20.62 23.01 4.30
N ARG A 79 21.27 23.88 5.08
CA ARG A 79 22.06 25.00 4.54
C ARG A 79 23.34 24.54 3.85
N ALA A 80 24.01 23.52 4.38
CA ALA A 80 25.16 22.91 3.71
C ALA A 80 24.76 22.39 2.33
N ILE A 81 23.67 21.62 2.24
CA ILE A 81 23.12 21.11 0.98
C ILE A 81 22.71 22.25 0.03
N ALA A 82 22.05 23.29 0.55
CA ALA A 82 21.65 24.45 -0.24
C ALA A 82 22.84 25.22 -0.87
N LEU A 83 24.02 25.13 -0.24
CA LEU A 83 25.27 25.67 -0.76
C LEU A 83 25.94 24.70 -1.73
N SER A 84 26.08 23.43 -1.35
CA SER A 84 26.71 22.37 -2.15
C SER A 84 25.85 21.11 -2.10
N PRO A 85 24.93 20.91 -3.07
CA PRO A 85 24.01 19.78 -3.06
C PRO A 85 24.66 18.52 -3.65
N ASP A 86 25.80 18.11 -3.09
CA ASP A 86 26.45 16.85 -3.44
C ASP A 86 25.81 15.65 -2.73
N ALA A 87 26.08 14.44 -3.23
CA ALA A 87 25.46 13.22 -2.70
C ALA A 87 25.83 12.94 -1.23
N GLU A 88 27.06 13.27 -0.82
CA GLU A 88 27.53 13.00 0.55
C GLU A 88 26.79 13.87 1.56
N ALA A 89 26.54 15.15 1.23
CA ALA A 89 25.77 16.05 2.09
C ALA A 89 24.33 15.57 2.35
N TYR A 90 23.69 14.93 1.37
CA TYR A 90 22.39 14.29 1.58
C TYR A 90 22.51 13.03 2.44
N LEU A 91 23.56 12.22 2.27
CA LEU A 91 23.80 11.03 3.10
C LEU A 91 24.12 11.39 4.56
N ASP A 92 24.85 12.49 4.79
CA ASP A 92 25.04 13.08 6.13
C ASP A 92 23.69 13.42 6.78
N LEU A 93 22.82 14.09 6.02
CA LEU A 93 21.48 14.42 6.48
C LEU A 93 20.66 13.15 6.78
N VAL A 94 20.73 12.11 5.95
CA VAL A 94 20.08 10.81 6.22
C VAL A 94 20.56 10.23 7.56
N ARG A 95 21.89 10.15 7.77
CA ARG A 95 22.46 9.61 9.02
C ARG A 95 21.97 10.37 10.26
N PHE A 96 21.93 11.70 10.18
CA PHE A 96 21.41 12.54 11.26
C PHE A 96 19.91 12.30 11.50
N LEU A 97 19.11 12.18 10.44
CA LEU A 97 17.66 11.99 10.55
C LEU A 97 17.31 10.60 11.11
N GLU A 98 18.06 9.56 10.75
CA GLU A 98 17.95 8.22 11.36
C GLU A 98 18.27 8.27 12.86
N LYS A 99 19.37 8.93 13.25
CA LYS A 99 19.77 9.08 14.66
C LYS A 99 18.76 9.90 15.48
N SER A 100 18.14 10.90 14.87
CA SER A 100 17.17 11.79 15.53
C SER A 100 15.72 11.32 15.41
N GLU A 101 15.48 10.16 14.77
CA GLU A 101 14.15 9.58 14.52
C GLU A 101 13.16 10.56 13.85
N ASN A 102 13.67 11.47 13.00
CA ASN A 102 12.85 12.43 12.29
C ASN A 102 12.37 11.85 10.96
N GLU A 103 11.41 10.93 11.05
CA GLU A 103 10.90 10.10 9.95
C GLU A 103 10.30 10.94 8.81
N ILE A 104 9.59 12.04 9.11
CA ILE A 104 8.97 12.92 8.10
C ILE A 104 10.04 13.52 7.18
N GLU A 105 11.12 14.04 7.76
CA GLU A 105 12.17 14.65 6.98
C GLU A 105 13.07 13.59 6.32
N LEU A 106 13.30 12.46 7.00
CA LEU A 106 14.03 11.32 6.45
C LEU A 106 13.39 10.86 5.13
N LYS A 107 12.07 10.66 5.14
CA LYS A 107 11.30 10.30 3.96
C LYS A 107 11.55 11.26 2.79
N ARG A 108 11.44 12.58 3.01
CA ARG A 108 11.63 13.59 1.94
C ARG A 108 13.02 13.53 1.32
N VAL A 109 14.05 13.28 2.13
CA VAL A 109 15.43 13.13 1.64
C VAL A 109 15.57 11.85 0.84
N LEU A 110 15.00 10.74 1.32
CA LEU A 110 15.04 9.45 0.64
C LEU A 110 14.28 9.47 -0.69
N GLU A 111 13.08 10.07 -0.74
CA GLU A 111 12.31 10.27 -1.97
C GLU A 111 13.12 11.03 -3.02
N PHE A 112 13.76 12.12 -2.62
CA PHE A 112 14.62 12.92 -3.51
C PHE A 112 15.81 12.11 -4.03
N LEU A 113 16.47 11.33 -3.16
CA LEU A 113 17.62 10.51 -3.56
C LEU A 113 17.20 9.37 -4.50
N VAL A 114 16.04 8.74 -4.28
CA VAL A 114 15.50 7.70 -5.17
C VAL A 114 15.09 8.31 -6.52
N GLU A 115 14.40 9.45 -6.54
CA GLU A 115 14.07 10.19 -7.78
C GLU A 115 15.35 10.54 -8.57
N ARG A 116 16.40 10.97 -7.87
CA ARG A 116 17.69 11.23 -8.49
C ARG A 116 18.27 9.98 -9.13
N VAL A 117 18.27 8.85 -8.42
CA VAL A 117 18.74 7.56 -8.95
C VAL A 117 17.96 7.18 -10.22
N ASP A 118 16.64 7.34 -10.20
CA ASP A 118 15.78 7.07 -11.36
C ASP A 118 16.14 7.94 -12.56
N ARG A 119 16.27 9.27 -12.36
CA ARG A 119 16.56 10.22 -13.44
C ARG A 119 18.00 10.20 -13.94
N GLU A 120 18.96 9.78 -13.12
CA GLU A 120 20.38 9.64 -13.51
C GLU A 120 20.68 8.27 -14.13
N SER A 121 19.92 7.23 -13.78
CA SER A 121 20.05 5.91 -14.38
C SER A 121 19.34 5.90 -15.74
N ALA A 122 20.08 5.76 -16.84
CA ALA A 122 19.46 5.50 -18.14
C ALA A 122 18.59 4.22 -17.99
N MET A 123 17.27 4.35 -18.16
CA MET A 123 16.27 3.28 -18.03
C MET A 123 16.82 1.96 -18.60
N GLY A 124 16.87 0.91 -17.76
CA GLY A 124 17.25 -0.45 -18.17
C GLY A 124 18.59 -1.00 -17.64
N LYS A 125 19.15 -0.47 -16.55
CA LYS A 125 20.29 -1.13 -15.86
C LYS A 125 19.89 -1.66 -14.49
N ARG A 126 20.36 -2.88 -14.18
CA ARG A 126 20.28 -3.50 -12.86
C ARG A 126 20.77 -2.54 -11.78
N LEU A 127 19.99 -2.36 -10.72
CA LEU A 127 20.34 -1.46 -9.61
C LEU A 127 21.61 -1.93 -8.90
N GLN A 128 22.51 -1.00 -8.61
CA GLN A 128 23.68 -1.23 -7.78
C GLN A 128 23.26 -1.46 -6.32
N LYS A 129 24.13 -2.08 -5.53
CA LYS A 129 23.84 -2.44 -4.13
C LYS A 129 23.41 -1.22 -3.29
N GLU A 130 24.10 -0.10 -3.49
CA GLU A 130 23.86 1.15 -2.81
C GLU A 130 22.49 1.75 -3.18
N GLN A 131 22.08 1.59 -4.44
CA GLN A 131 20.76 2.03 -4.91
C GLN A 131 19.64 1.17 -4.33
N LYS A 132 19.83 -0.15 -4.26
CA LYS A 132 18.88 -1.06 -3.60
C LYS A 132 18.71 -0.75 -2.12
N GLU A 133 19.80 -0.52 -1.40
CA GLU A 133 19.75 -0.13 0.02
C GLU A 133 19.02 1.20 0.23
N LEU A 134 19.19 2.17 -0.67
CA LEU A 134 18.45 3.44 -0.60
C LEU A 134 16.94 3.24 -0.80
N ILE A 135 16.54 2.45 -1.80
CA ILE A 135 15.13 2.13 -2.06
C ILE A 135 14.55 1.33 -0.87
N LEU A 136 15.32 0.40 -0.29
CA LEU A 136 14.93 -0.36 0.89
C LEU A 136 14.63 0.56 2.08
N ARG A 137 15.50 1.54 2.34
CA ARG A 137 15.29 2.54 3.40
C ARG A 137 14.01 3.34 3.19
N LEU A 138 13.71 3.73 1.95
CA LEU A 138 12.48 4.45 1.63
C LEU A 138 11.25 3.58 1.91
N LEU A 139 11.25 2.32 1.48
CA LEU A 139 10.18 1.36 1.78
C LEU A 139 9.96 1.17 3.28
N ILE A 140 11.05 0.99 4.04
CA ILE A 140 10.98 0.83 5.49
C ILE A 140 10.40 2.09 6.14
N SER A 141 10.77 3.29 5.66
CA SER A 141 10.18 4.55 6.11
C SER A 141 8.68 4.56 5.86
N TYR A 142 8.21 4.17 4.68
CA TYR A 142 6.78 4.08 4.39
C TYR A 142 6.04 3.09 5.30
N ILE A 143 6.60 1.89 5.46
CA ILE A 143 6.05 0.82 6.31
C ILE A 143 5.93 1.30 7.77
N ASN A 144 7.01 1.89 8.31
CA ASN A 144 7.04 2.34 9.70
C ASN A 144 6.07 3.50 9.99
N ASN A 145 5.72 4.30 8.99
CA ASN A 145 4.74 5.39 9.14
C ASN A 145 3.30 4.97 8.82
N ASN A 146 3.05 3.69 8.49
CA ASN A 146 1.74 3.16 8.10
C ASN A 146 1.08 3.99 6.98
N GLU A 147 1.89 4.50 6.06
CA GLU A 147 1.39 5.26 4.93
C GLU A 147 0.98 4.32 3.80
N LYS A 148 0.00 4.76 3.00
CA LYS A 148 -0.40 4.06 1.78
C LYS A 148 0.76 4.12 0.79
N VAL A 149 1.42 2.99 0.57
CA VAL A 149 2.44 2.83 -0.47
C VAL A 149 1.74 2.44 -1.75
N TYR A 150 1.94 3.19 -2.83
CA TYR A 150 1.32 2.89 -4.12
C TYR A 150 2.29 2.12 -5.01
N ASP A 151 1.73 1.19 -5.79
CA ASP A 151 2.47 0.22 -6.59
C ASP A 151 3.33 0.87 -7.70
N GLU A 152 2.82 1.91 -8.38
CA GLU A 152 3.49 2.57 -9.52
C GLU A 152 4.93 3.05 -9.25
N TRP A 153 5.27 3.44 -8.01
CA TRP A 153 6.61 3.92 -7.68
C TRP A 153 7.65 2.79 -7.59
N PHE A 154 7.21 1.56 -7.35
CA PHE A 154 8.09 0.39 -7.18
C PHE A 154 8.07 -0.53 -8.39
N LEU A 155 6.92 -0.66 -9.07
CA LEU A 155 6.77 -1.43 -10.31
C LEU A 155 7.70 -0.97 -11.44
N SER A 156 8.12 0.30 -11.47
CA SER A 156 9.11 0.80 -12.44
C SER A 156 10.49 0.13 -12.33
N TYR A 157 10.77 -0.55 -11.21
CA TYR A 157 12.00 -1.32 -10.98
C TYR A 157 11.81 -2.84 -11.08
N GLU A 158 10.57 -3.33 -11.10
CA GLU A 158 10.26 -4.78 -11.07
C GLU A 158 10.62 -5.49 -12.37
N ASP A 159 10.57 -4.81 -13.52
CA ASP A 159 10.73 -5.48 -14.81
C ASP A 159 12.17 -5.94 -15.12
N ASP A 160 13.20 -5.60 -14.31
CA ASP A 160 14.55 -6.22 -14.36
C ASP A 160 15.55 -5.70 -13.29
N ALA A 161 15.20 -4.66 -12.53
CA ALA A 161 16.17 -3.90 -11.75
C ALA A 161 16.36 -4.42 -10.31
N TRP A 162 15.28 -4.90 -9.67
CA TRP A 162 15.30 -5.57 -8.38
C TRP A 162 14.12 -6.56 -8.23
N PRO A 163 14.32 -7.86 -8.50
CA PRO A 163 13.22 -8.82 -8.54
C PRO A 163 12.62 -9.05 -7.15
N ALA A 164 11.32 -9.35 -7.10
CA ALA A 164 10.58 -9.67 -5.87
C ALA A 164 11.24 -10.79 -5.04
N SER A 165 11.84 -11.79 -5.71
CA SER A 165 12.60 -12.87 -5.08
C SER A 165 13.84 -12.41 -4.30
N GLU A 166 14.36 -11.20 -4.58
CA GLU A 166 15.41 -10.54 -3.79
C GLU A 166 14.82 -9.52 -2.78
N LEU A 167 13.78 -8.78 -3.16
CA LEU A 167 13.19 -7.71 -2.35
C LEU A 167 12.40 -8.24 -1.14
N VAL A 168 11.53 -9.23 -1.33
CA VAL A 168 10.64 -9.74 -0.28
C VAL A 168 11.44 -10.36 0.88
N PRO A 169 12.45 -11.22 0.66
CA PRO A 169 13.30 -11.72 1.74
C PRO A 169 14.05 -10.60 2.47
N ALA A 170 14.52 -9.58 1.75
CA ALA A 170 15.19 -8.44 2.36
C ALA A 170 14.26 -7.70 3.34
N LEU A 171 12.99 -7.49 2.98
CA LEU A 171 11.99 -6.91 3.88
C LEU A 171 11.63 -7.84 5.05
N GLU A 172 11.48 -9.14 4.80
CA GLU A 172 11.18 -10.13 5.85
C GLU A 172 12.29 -10.19 6.93
N GLU A 173 13.54 -10.01 6.54
CA GLU A 173 14.70 -10.08 7.44
C GLU A 173 15.10 -8.74 8.07
N ASP A 174 14.68 -7.60 7.51
CA ASP A 174 15.16 -6.28 7.96
C ASP A 174 14.68 -5.91 9.38
N GLU A 175 15.63 -5.67 10.29
CA GLU A 175 15.35 -5.33 11.70
C GLU A 175 14.87 -3.88 11.91
N ARG A 176 15.04 -2.99 10.91
CA ARG A 176 14.60 -1.59 11.00
C ARG A 176 13.09 -1.43 10.85
N ILE A 177 12.40 -2.47 10.39
CA ILE A 177 10.95 -2.51 10.31
C ILE A 177 10.38 -2.68 11.72
N LYS A 178 9.73 -1.63 12.22
CA LYS A 178 9.11 -1.55 13.55
C LYS A 178 7.72 -2.20 13.56
N MET A 179 7.10 -2.40 12.39
CA MET A 179 5.80 -3.07 12.24
C MET A 179 5.91 -4.55 12.64
N ASP A 180 4.88 -5.06 13.32
CA ASP A 180 4.78 -6.50 13.60
C ASP A 180 4.74 -7.27 12.27
N LYS A 181 5.79 -8.07 12.02
CA LYS A 181 5.92 -8.86 10.79
C LYS A 181 4.85 -9.95 10.66
N SER A 182 4.16 -10.30 11.74
CA SER A 182 3.02 -11.21 11.73
C SER A 182 1.68 -10.50 11.47
N SER A 183 1.67 -9.16 11.46
CA SER A 183 0.46 -8.39 11.21
C SER A 183 -0.08 -8.59 9.80
N LEU A 184 -1.40 -8.50 9.67
CA LEU A 184 -2.11 -8.55 8.40
C LEU A 184 -1.58 -7.47 7.44
N THR A 185 -1.34 -6.24 7.93
CA THR A 185 -0.74 -5.12 7.17
C THR A 185 0.56 -5.50 6.51
N PHE A 186 1.50 -6.04 7.28
CA PHE A 186 2.82 -6.39 6.75
C PHE A 186 2.73 -7.53 5.73
N GLN A 187 1.91 -8.54 6.01
CA GLN A 187 1.72 -9.66 5.09
C GLN A 187 1.09 -9.22 3.76
N ALA A 188 0.20 -8.23 3.77
CA ALA A 188 -0.37 -7.65 2.55
C ALA A 188 0.68 -6.92 1.71
N ILE A 189 1.55 -6.14 2.35
CA ILE A 189 2.66 -5.45 1.68
C ILE A 189 3.56 -6.46 0.97
N LEU A 190 3.98 -7.52 1.67
CA LEU A 190 4.81 -8.56 1.08
C LEU A 190 4.10 -9.34 -0.03
N PHE A 191 2.80 -9.60 0.13
CA PHE A 191 1.99 -10.30 -0.87
C PHE A 191 1.86 -9.48 -2.16
N ASN A 192 1.62 -8.18 -2.04
CA ASN A 192 1.48 -7.27 -3.17
C ASN A 192 2.82 -7.06 -3.89
N LEU A 193 3.94 -6.94 -3.16
CA LEU A 193 5.30 -6.88 -3.71
C LEU A 193 5.85 -8.23 -4.21
N GLY A 194 5.19 -9.34 -3.89
CA GLY A 194 5.66 -10.67 -4.23
C GLY A 194 5.42 -11.01 -5.71
N ASP A 195 6.31 -11.82 -6.28
CA ASP A 195 6.03 -12.44 -7.59
C ASP A 195 4.94 -13.51 -7.48
N GLU A 196 4.51 -14.05 -8.64
CA GLU A 196 3.47 -15.09 -8.66
C GLU A 196 3.85 -16.32 -7.83
N THR A 197 5.13 -16.69 -7.80
CA THR A 197 5.60 -17.85 -7.00
C THR A 197 5.46 -17.58 -5.51
N TYR A 198 5.81 -16.39 -5.04
CA TYR A 198 5.61 -15.98 -3.65
C TYR A 198 4.12 -15.92 -3.30
N ARG A 199 3.30 -15.32 -4.16
CA ARG A 199 1.84 -15.22 -3.97
C ARG A 199 1.21 -16.60 -3.86
N GLU A 200 1.51 -17.54 -4.76
CA GLU A 200 1.03 -18.92 -4.69
C GLU A 200 1.45 -19.64 -3.39
N LYS A 201 2.70 -19.47 -2.95
CA LYS A 201 3.19 -20.01 -1.68
C LYS A 201 2.41 -19.46 -0.49
N VAL A 202 2.11 -18.15 -0.48
CA VAL A 202 1.34 -17.52 0.60
C VAL A 202 -0.11 -17.99 0.58
N LEU A 203 -0.75 -18.06 -0.59
CA LEU A 203 -2.12 -18.57 -0.74
C LEU A 203 -2.25 -20.03 -0.28
N SER A 204 -1.29 -20.88 -0.62
CA SER A 204 -1.29 -22.30 -0.23
C SER A 204 -0.96 -22.56 1.25
N SER A 205 -0.36 -21.59 1.95
CA SER A 205 -0.01 -21.70 3.37
C SER A 205 -1.21 -21.59 4.34
N GLY A 206 -2.39 -21.22 3.83
CA GLY A 206 -3.59 -20.98 4.66
C GLY A 206 -3.60 -19.65 5.42
N ARG A 207 -2.48 -18.90 5.44
CA ARG A 207 -2.39 -17.60 6.13
C ARG A 207 -3.45 -16.60 5.66
N VAL A 208 -3.62 -16.48 4.34
CA VAL A 208 -4.60 -15.55 3.76
C VAL A 208 -6.03 -15.93 4.15
N GLY A 209 -6.37 -17.22 4.11
CA GLY A 209 -7.68 -17.70 4.53
C GLY A 209 -7.94 -17.43 6.02
N SER A 210 -6.92 -17.59 6.87
CA SER A 210 -7.01 -17.23 8.30
C SER A 210 -7.29 -15.74 8.51
N PHE A 211 -6.58 -14.87 7.77
CA PHE A 211 -6.80 -13.44 7.82
C PHE A 211 -8.17 -13.04 7.27
N MET A 212 -8.63 -13.68 6.20
CA MET A 212 -9.95 -13.43 5.61
C MET A 212 -11.07 -13.81 6.57
N LEU A 213 -10.96 -14.93 7.28
CA LEU A 213 -11.96 -15.34 8.26
C LEU A 213 -11.95 -14.45 9.51
N SER A 214 -10.79 -13.93 9.92
CA SER A 214 -10.68 -13.05 11.09
C SER A 214 -11.09 -11.59 10.81
N SER A 215 -11.09 -11.15 9.54
CA SER A 215 -11.58 -9.83 9.16
C SER A 215 -13.11 -9.72 9.14
N LEU A 216 -13.81 -10.86 9.07
CA LEU A 216 -15.26 -10.95 9.13
C LEU A 216 -15.77 -10.87 10.58
N SER A 217 -16.37 -9.74 10.93
CA SER A 217 -17.04 -9.54 12.23
C SER A 217 -18.41 -10.22 12.31
N ALA A 218 -19.07 -10.43 11.17
CA ALA A 218 -20.37 -11.11 11.09
C ALA A 218 -20.19 -12.63 11.07
N VAL A 219 -20.68 -13.28 12.13
CA VAL A 219 -20.78 -14.73 12.26
C VAL A 219 -22.26 -15.06 12.50
N SER A 220 -22.80 -15.99 11.72
CA SER A 220 -24.21 -16.37 11.81
C SER A 220 -24.41 -17.87 11.59
N ASP A 221 -25.44 -18.43 12.21
CA ASP A 221 -25.90 -19.81 11.95
C ASP A 221 -26.87 -19.87 10.75
N THR A 222 -27.32 -18.71 10.29
CA THR A 222 -28.29 -18.55 9.20
C THR A 222 -27.89 -17.43 8.25
N LEU A 223 -28.29 -17.53 7.00
CA LEU A 223 -28.11 -16.45 6.00
C LEU A 223 -29.44 -16.23 5.28
N GLU A 224 -29.76 -14.97 5.00
CA GLU A 224 -30.79 -14.60 4.04
C GLU A 224 -30.18 -13.63 3.03
N VAL A 225 -30.27 -13.99 1.75
CA VAL A 225 -29.89 -13.13 0.62
C VAL A 225 -31.13 -12.90 -0.21
N GLY A 226 -31.82 -11.81 0.10
CA GLY A 226 -32.98 -11.34 -0.63
C GLY A 226 -32.59 -10.38 -1.76
N ILE A 227 -33.63 -9.81 -2.38
CA ILE A 227 -33.47 -8.77 -3.40
C ILE A 227 -32.73 -7.54 -2.87
N PRO A 228 -33.01 -7.01 -1.65
CA PRO A 228 -32.27 -5.86 -1.13
C PRO A 228 -30.76 -6.11 -1.05
N GLU A 229 -30.35 -7.29 -0.58
CA GLU A 229 -28.95 -7.70 -0.43
C GLU A 229 -28.28 -7.86 -1.80
N LEU A 230 -28.97 -8.43 -2.78
CA LEU A 230 -28.47 -8.52 -4.17
C LEU A 230 -28.23 -7.13 -4.79
N GLN A 231 -28.94 -6.10 -4.32
CA GLN A 231 -28.84 -4.73 -4.82
C GLN A 231 -27.88 -3.84 -4.02
N SER A 232 -27.45 -4.28 -2.83
CA SER A 232 -26.59 -3.52 -1.92
C SER A 232 -25.10 -3.80 -2.09
N PHE A 233 -24.68 -4.21 -3.29
CA PHE A 233 -23.27 -4.47 -3.59
C PHE A 233 -22.43 -3.20 -3.35
N ASP A 234 -21.32 -3.36 -2.64
CA ASP A 234 -20.43 -2.28 -2.22
C ASP A 234 -19.19 -2.28 -3.11
N TYR A 235 -18.97 -1.18 -3.83
CA TYR A 235 -17.80 -1.00 -4.68
C TYR A 235 -16.63 -0.36 -3.92
N GLY A 236 -16.76 -0.16 -2.60
CA GLY A 236 -15.67 0.30 -1.75
C GLY A 236 -14.46 -0.65 -1.75
N ASN A 237 -14.68 -1.94 -2.06
CA ASN A 237 -13.63 -2.95 -2.20
C ASN A 237 -13.11 -3.11 -3.64
N GLY A 238 -13.58 -2.30 -4.60
CA GLY A 238 -13.11 -2.36 -5.97
C GLY A 238 -13.62 -1.17 -6.79
N ASP A 239 -12.72 -0.24 -7.10
CA ASP A 239 -12.81 0.50 -8.36
C ASP A 239 -11.44 1.02 -8.82
N GLU A 240 -11.33 1.05 -10.15
CA GLU A 240 -10.32 1.70 -11.02
C GLU A 240 -8.89 1.14 -11.03
N GLU A 241 -8.68 0.17 -11.93
CA GLU A 241 -7.39 -0.32 -12.43
C GLU A 241 -6.48 -0.90 -11.34
N ASP A 242 -5.94 -2.11 -11.55
CA ASP A 242 -4.98 -2.78 -10.65
C ASP A 242 -3.69 -1.95 -10.36
N VAL A 243 -3.62 -0.71 -10.85
CA VAL A 243 -2.46 0.19 -10.85
C VAL A 243 -2.41 1.09 -9.60
N PHE A 244 -3.52 1.33 -8.88
CA PHE A 244 -3.55 2.30 -7.78
C PHE A 244 -3.88 1.75 -6.39
N LEU A 245 -3.87 0.43 -6.20
CA LEU A 245 -4.13 -0.13 -4.86
C LEU A 245 -2.94 0.13 -3.92
N PRO A 246 -3.19 0.62 -2.70
CA PRO A 246 -2.15 0.68 -1.69
C PRO A 246 -1.59 -0.72 -1.40
N LEU A 247 -0.28 -0.89 -1.26
CA LEU A 247 0.34 -2.17 -0.85
C LEU A 247 -0.20 -2.68 0.50
N THR A 248 -0.70 -1.77 1.34
CA THR A 248 -1.35 -2.10 2.61
C THR A 248 -2.76 -2.67 2.45
N ASP A 249 -3.32 -2.67 1.24
CA ASP A 249 -4.67 -3.15 0.98
C ASP A 249 -4.72 -4.69 0.92
N TYR A 250 -5.61 -5.24 1.74
CA TYR A 250 -5.90 -6.68 1.81
C TYR A 250 -6.84 -7.13 0.69
N GLY A 251 -7.49 -6.18 0.02
CA GLY A 251 -8.46 -6.38 -1.05
C GLY A 251 -7.96 -7.37 -2.09
N ALA A 252 -6.80 -7.08 -2.67
CA ALA A 252 -6.15 -7.92 -3.68
C ALA A 252 -5.75 -9.29 -3.14
N MET A 253 -5.23 -9.35 -1.90
CA MET A 253 -4.84 -10.60 -1.26
C MET A 253 -6.03 -11.55 -1.07
N PHE A 254 -7.15 -11.01 -0.57
CA PHE A 254 -8.37 -11.77 -0.38
C PHE A 254 -9.01 -12.18 -1.71
N TYR A 255 -9.13 -11.26 -2.67
CA TYR A 255 -9.67 -11.57 -3.99
C TYR A 255 -8.90 -12.70 -4.69
N ARG A 256 -7.56 -12.69 -4.62
CA ARG A 256 -6.74 -13.76 -5.20
C ARG A 256 -6.92 -15.10 -4.50
N ALA A 257 -7.22 -15.12 -3.21
CA ALA A 257 -7.53 -16.33 -2.46
C ALA A 257 -8.92 -16.91 -2.74
N LEU A 258 -9.85 -16.12 -3.28
CA LEU A 258 -11.19 -16.62 -3.61
C LEU A 258 -11.13 -17.68 -4.73
N PRO A 259 -11.88 -18.78 -4.57
CA PRO A 259 -11.87 -19.88 -5.55
C PRO A 259 -12.63 -19.52 -6.83
N LYS A 260 -13.69 -18.69 -6.75
CA LYS A 260 -14.31 -18.04 -7.90
C LYS A 260 -13.90 -16.58 -7.92
N LYS A 261 -13.47 -16.10 -9.08
CA LYS A 261 -13.12 -14.71 -9.36
C LYS A 261 -13.25 -14.42 -10.85
N TYR A 262 -13.43 -13.16 -11.20
CA TYR A 262 -13.43 -12.70 -12.59
C TYR A 262 -12.03 -12.27 -13.03
N THR A 263 -11.74 -12.45 -14.31
CA THR A 263 -10.42 -12.13 -14.89
C THR A 263 -10.20 -10.62 -15.04
N TYR A 264 -11.28 -9.82 -15.04
CA TYR A 264 -11.26 -8.38 -15.19
C TYR A 264 -12.21 -7.74 -14.17
N GLY A 265 -11.71 -6.77 -13.41
CA GLY A 265 -12.45 -6.13 -12.32
C GLY A 265 -12.30 -6.90 -11.00
N SER A 266 -12.02 -6.16 -9.93
CA SER A 266 -11.73 -6.67 -8.58
C SER A 266 -12.89 -6.46 -7.60
N ALA A 267 -14.09 -6.11 -8.06
CA ALA A 267 -15.20 -5.81 -7.18
C ALA A 267 -15.73 -7.10 -6.52
N TYR A 268 -15.44 -7.27 -5.24
CA TYR A 268 -15.95 -8.36 -4.42
C TYR A 268 -16.36 -7.85 -3.04
N ASN A 269 -17.31 -8.53 -2.43
CA ASN A 269 -17.70 -8.29 -1.04
C ASN A 269 -17.53 -9.56 -0.22
N LEU A 270 -16.80 -9.46 0.90
CA LEU A 270 -16.91 -10.46 1.95
C LEU A 270 -18.19 -10.18 2.74
N VAL A 271 -19.11 -11.14 2.76
CA VAL A 271 -20.47 -10.93 3.28
C VAL A 271 -20.55 -11.39 4.73
N THR A 272 -20.31 -12.66 4.98
CA THR A 272 -20.40 -13.23 6.33
C THR A 272 -19.62 -14.54 6.44
N ARG A 273 -19.30 -14.90 7.67
CA ARG A 273 -18.94 -16.28 8.04
C ARG A 273 -20.19 -17.00 8.54
N ILE A 274 -20.43 -18.20 8.04
CA ILE A 274 -21.51 -19.09 8.51
C ILE A 274 -20.91 -20.18 9.38
N LEU A 275 -21.47 -20.38 10.57
CA LEU A 275 -21.15 -21.56 11.38
C LEU A 275 -21.83 -22.77 10.77
N LEU A 276 -21.02 -23.76 10.44
CA LEU A 276 -21.51 -25.07 10.04
C LEU A 276 -21.64 -25.89 11.32
N ASN A 277 -22.58 -26.84 11.36
CA ASN A 277 -22.66 -27.82 12.46
C ASN A 277 -21.51 -28.85 12.35
N SER A 278 -20.28 -28.36 12.17
CA SER A 278 -19.02 -29.07 12.03
C SER A 278 -17.96 -28.30 12.82
N PRO A 279 -17.20 -28.95 13.72
CA PRO A 279 -16.15 -28.28 14.46
C PRO A 279 -14.98 -27.84 13.56
N ASP A 280 -14.81 -28.48 12.40
CA ASP A 280 -13.61 -28.35 11.56
C ASP A 280 -13.81 -27.45 10.34
N GLU A 281 -15.05 -27.04 10.06
CA GLU A 281 -15.39 -26.26 8.86
C GLU A 281 -16.23 -25.03 9.21
N VAL A 282 -16.06 -23.96 8.45
CA VAL A 282 -16.99 -22.82 8.41
C VAL A 282 -17.36 -22.49 6.97
N GLY A 283 -18.53 -21.90 6.80
CA GLY A 283 -18.93 -21.32 5.53
C GLY A 283 -18.37 -19.91 5.38
N LEU A 284 -17.84 -19.59 4.21
CA LEU A 284 -17.55 -18.23 3.79
C LEU A 284 -18.54 -17.86 2.70
N VAL A 285 -19.23 -16.74 2.87
CA VAL A 285 -20.08 -16.14 1.84
C VAL A 285 -19.43 -14.88 1.33
N TYR A 286 -19.29 -14.81 0.02
CA TYR A 286 -18.80 -13.63 -0.68
C TYR A 286 -19.64 -13.35 -1.92
N ALA A 287 -19.67 -12.11 -2.36
CA ALA A 287 -20.35 -11.71 -3.58
C ALA A 287 -19.35 -11.17 -4.60
N LEU A 288 -19.63 -11.41 -5.88
CA LEU A 288 -18.91 -10.85 -7.01
C LEU A 288 -19.89 -10.09 -7.91
N ASP A 289 -19.44 -9.01 -8.53
CA ASP A 289 -20.18 -8.30 -9.56
C ASP A 289 -19.41 -8.34 -10.88
N SER A 290 -20.06 -8.84 -11.94
CA SER A 290 -19.50 -8.88 -13.30
C SER A 290 -20.00 -7.75 -14.20
N SER A 291 -20.74 -6.79 -13.64
CA SER A 291 -21.34 -5.67 -14.38
C SER A 291 -20.29 -4.64 -14.76
N PHE A 292 -20.54 -3.93 -15.87
CA PHE A 292 -19.78 -2.72 -16.18
C PHE A 292 -20.12 -1.59 -15.21
N ALA A 293 -19.19 -0.66 -15.02
CA ALA A 293 -19.42 0.57 -14.27
C ALA A 293 -20.66 1.33 -14.80
N GLY A 294 -21.46 1.89 -13.89
CA GLY A 294 -22.64 2.69 -14.24
C GLY A 294 -23.90 1.89 -14.62
N VAL A 295 -23.89 0.55 -14.53
CA VAL A 295 -25.10 -0.27 -14.71
C VAL A 295 -26.09 -0.03 -13.57
N GLN A 296 -27.37 0.15 -13.91
CA GLN A 296 -28.44 0.35 -12.94
C GLN A 296 -28.58 -0.86 -12.01
N LYS A 297 -28.90 -0.62 -10.73
CA LYS A 297 -28.94 -1.66 -9.69
C LYS A 297 -29.75 -2.91 -10.07
N ASP A 298 -30.86 -2.75 -10.79
CA ASP A 298 -31.75 -3.84 -11.16
C ASP A 298 -31.25 -4.61 -12.40
N GLU A 299 -30.23 -4.13 -13.10
CA GLU A 299 -29.64 -4.74 -14.28
C GLU A 299 -28.30 -5.42 -13.99
N ARG A 300 -27.79 -5.27 -12.76
CA ARG A 300 -26.47 -5.81 -12.39
C ARG A 300 -26.46 -7.33 -12.36
N CYS A 301 -25.32 -7.86 -12.73
CA CYS A 301 -24.91 -9.26 -12.66
C CYS A 301 -24.13 -9.52 -11.37
N VAL A 302 -24.85 -9.65 -10.25
CA VAL A 302 -24.26 -9.93 -8.93
C VAL A 302 -24.52 -11.38 -8.56
N ALA A 303 -23.49 -12.10 -8.12
CA ALA A 303 -23.60 -13.48 -7.67
C ALA A 303 -22.99 -13.65 -6.28
N TYR A 304 -23.72 -14.30 -5.39
CA TYR A 304 -23.28 -14.70 -4.06
C TYR A 304 -22.85 -16.15 -4.10
N TYR A 305 -21.65 -16.41 -3.56
CA TYR A 305 -21.03 -17.70 -3.51
C TYR A 305 -20.83 -18.13 -2.06
N PHE A 306 -21.08 -19.41 -1.81
CA PHE A 306 -20.71 -20.09 -0.58
C PHE A 306 -19.53 -21.01 -0.85
N THR A 307 -18.51 -20.98 0.00
CA THR A 307 -17.44 -21.98 0.03
C THR A 307 -17.20 -22.47 1.45
N ARG A 308 -16.85 -23.74 1.60
CA ARG A 308 -16.43 -24.29 2.90
C ARG A 308 -14.96 -24.00 3.10
N VAL A 309 -14.61 -23.55 4.30
CA VAL A 309 -13.24 -23.29 4.72
C VAL A 309 -12.89 -24.24 5.85
N ASN A 310 -11.87 -25.07 5.64
CA ASN A 310 -11.32 -25.92 6.69
C ASN A 310 -10.59 -25.05 7.73
N GLN A 311 -10.90 -25.22 9.02
CA GLN A 311 -10.37 -24.35 10.08
C GLN A 311 -8.91 -24.65 10.47
N ASP A 312 -8.38 -25.83 10.12
CA ASP A 312 -7.00 -26.22 10.42
C ASP A 312 -6.01 -25.69 9.39
N ASN A 313 -6.35 -25.79 8.10
CA ASN A 313 -5.45 -25.46 6.98
C ASN A 313 -5.96 -24.32 6.09
N PHE A 314 -7.16 -23.78 6.34
CA PHE A 314 -7.79 -22.69 5.61
C PHE A 314 -7.97 -22.93 4.10
N GLN A 315 -7.95 -24.19 3.67
CA GLN A 315 -8.30 -24.55 2.30
C GLN A 315 -9.78 -24.32 2.06
N MET A 316 -10.09 -23.72 0.91
CA MET A 316 -11.46 -23.44 0.47
C MET A 316 -11.92 -24.49 -0.52
N SER A 317 -13.17 -24.97 -0.39
CA SER A 317 -13.78 -25.88 -1.35
C SER A 317 -14.16 -25.16 -2.64
N GLU A 318 -14.54 -25.96 -3.66
CA GLU A 318 -15.23 -25.41 -4.81
C GLU A 318 -16.47 -24.59 -4.36
N PRO A 319 -16.68 -23.39 -4.91
CA PRO A 319 -17.76 -22.51 -4.47
C PRO A 319 -19.08 -22.86 -5.15
N VAL A 320 -20.16 -22.77 -4.39
CA VAL A 320 -21.54 -22.95 -4.87
C VAL A 320 -22.19 -21.59 -5.02
N CYS A 321 -22.80 -21.31 -6.17
CA CYS A 321 -23.61 -20.11 -6.35
C CYS A 321 -24.93 -20.26 -5.59
N ILE A 322 -25.12 -19.46 -4.55
CA ILE A 322 -26.26 -19.58 -3.63
C ILE A 322 -27.36 -18.58 -3.94
N ALA A 323 -27.04 -17.41 -4.48
CA ALA A 323 -28.01 -16.40 -4.90
C ALA A 323 -27.39 -15.58 -6.03
N TYR A 324 -28.22 -15.07 -6.94
CA TYR A 324 -27.72 -14.19 -7.99
C TYR A 324 -28.80 -13.29 -8.55
N GLN A 325 -28.35 -12.25 -9.23
CA GLN A 325 -29.17 -11.37 -10.03
C GLN A 325 -28.53 -11.20 -11.40
N THR A 326 -29.37 -11.16 -12.44
CA THR A 326 -29.02 -10.72 -13.80
C THR A 326 -30.12 -9.78 -14.31
N PRO A 327 -30.02 -9.21 -15.53
CA PRO A 327 -31.14 -8.47 -16.14
C PRO A 327 -32.44 -9.28 -16.29
N ASP A 328 -32.36 -10.60 -16.39
CA ASP A 328 -33.52 -11.44 -16.70
C ASP A 328 -34.04 -12.22 -15.49
N THR A 329 -33.20 -12.45 -14.47
CA THR A 329 -33.49 -13.37 -13.38
C THR A 329 -33.02 -12.84 -12.04
N VAL A 330 -33.74 -13.19 -10.98
CA VAL A 330 -33.30 -13.10 -9.59
C VAL A 330 -33.41 -14.48 -8.97
N VAL A 331 -32.38 -14.93 -8.27
CA VAL A 331 -32.44 -16.07 -7.36
C VAL A 331 -32.06 -15.59 -5.97
N THR A 332 -33.00 -15.69 -5.03
CA THR A 332 -32.77 -15.41 -3.61
C THR A 332 -32.44 -16.69 -2.86
N CYS A 333 -31.90 -16.57 -1.65
CA CYS A 333 -31.47 -17.71 -0.85
C CYS A 333 -31.73 -17.51 0.64
N SER A 334 -32.12 -18.58 1.32
CA SER A 334 -32.00 -18.71 2.77
C SER A 334 -31.24 -19.98 3.13
N ILE A 335 -30.30 -19.85 4.07
CA ILE A 335 -29.50 -20.96 4.60
C ILE A 335 -29.80 -21.09 6.10
N HIS A 336 -30.12 -22.31 6.52
CA HIS A 336 -30.28 -22.68 7.92
C HIS A 336 -29.47 -23.95 8.19
N GLY A 337 -28.31 -23.80 8.84
CA GLY A 337 -27.35 -24.90 8.96
C GLY A 337 -26.84 -25.35 7.58
N TYR A 338 -27.19 -26.57 7.16
CA TYR A 338 -26.80 -27.13 5.85
C TYR A 338 -27.90 -27.09 4.79
N GLU A 339 -29.13 -26.75 5.19
CA GLU A 339 -30.24 -26.65 4.27
C GLU A 339 -30.21 -25.29 3.58
N MET A 340 -30.33 -25.31 2.26
CA MET A 340 -30.40 -24.14 1.40
C MET A 340 -31.72 -24.13 0.64
N PHE A 341 -32.44 -23.02 0.74
CA PHE A 341 -33.70 -22.78 0.05
C PHE A 341 -33.50 -21.64 -0.93
N GLN A 342 -33.73 -21.89 -2.22
CA GLN A 342 -33.61 -20.91 -3.29
C GLN A 342 -34.96 -20.66 -3.94
N GLU A 343 -35.28 -19.39 -4.19
CA GLU A 343 -36.45 -18.98 -4.95
C GLU A 343 -36.01 -18.24 -6.20
N LYS A 344 -36.48 -18.71 -7.36
CA LYS A 344 -36.16 -18.13 -8.67
C LYS A 344 -37.32 -17.29 -9.16
N TYR A 345 -37.00 -16.09 -9.63
CA TYR A 345 -37.93 -15.14 -10.24
C TYR A 345 -37.44 -14.68 -11.60
N ALA A 346 -38.36 -14.56 -12.56
CA ALA A 346 -38.12 -13.89 -13.83
C ALA A 346 -38.43 -12.39 -13.71
N LYS A 347 -37.61 -11.55 -14.34
CA LYS A 347 -37.81 -10.10 -14.39
C LYS A 347 -38.68 -9.71 -15.57
N VAL A 348 -39.74 -8.95 -15.30
CA VAL A 348 -40.62 -8.40 -16.34
C VAL A 348 -40.40 -6.89 -16.42
N TRP A 349 -39.97 -6.41 -17.60
CA TRP A 349 -39.63 -5.01 -17.86
C TRP A 349 -40.72 -4.27 -18.64
N GLU A 350 -40.86 -2.95 -18.43
CA GLU A 350 -41.72 -2.06 -19.25
C GLU A 350 -41.14 -1.98 -20.68
N PRO A 351 -41.97 -1.92 -21.75
CA PRO A 351 -41.83 -2.80 -22.91
C PRO A 351 -40.46 -2.75 -23.58
N GLY A 352 -39.78 -3.91 -23.51
CA GLY A 352 -38.52 -4.26 -24.15
C GLY A 352 -37.30 -3.78 -23.37
N PHE A 353 -36.76 -4.64 -22.52
CA PHE A 353 -35.42 -4.43 -21.96
C PHE A 353 -34.46 -4.13 -23.11
N LYS A 354 -33.78 -2.99 -23.01
CA LYS A 354 -32.70 -2.63 -23.94
C LYS A 354 -31.41 -2.63 -23.16
N PRO A 355 -30.43 -3.48 -23.52
CA PRO A 355 -29.13 -3.47 -22.86
C PRO A 355 -28.56 -2.04 -22.82
N ARG A 356 -28.15 -1.58 -21.62
CA ARG A 356 -27.54 -0.26 -21.39
C ARG A 356 -28.45 0.95 -21.59
N ALA A 357 -29.77 0.76 -21.67
CA ALA A 357 -30.70 1.89 -21.66
C ALA A 357 -30.87 2.40 -20.22
N THR A 358 -30.69 3.70 -20.01
CA THR A 358 -30.91 4.34 -18.70
C THR A 358 -32.39 4.43 -18.30
N THR A 359 -33.30 3.92 -19.13
CA THR A 359 -34.75 4.01 -18.97
C THR A 359 -35.42 2.66 -18.73
N ASN A 360 -34.64 1.58 -18.55
CA ASN A 360 -35.24 0.29 -18.20
C ASN A 360 -35.95 0.42 -16.86
N ARG A 361 -37.15 -0.16 -16.77
CA ARG A 361 -37.95 -0.15 -15.55
C ARG A 361 -38.50 -1.53 -15.28
N LEU A 362 -38.09 -2.10 -14.15
CA LEU A 362 -38.63 -3.37 -13.67
C LEU A 362 -40.09 -3.15 -13.27
N LEU A 363 -41.01 -3.89 -13.89
CA LEU A 363 -42.43 -3.85 -13.56
C LEU A 363 -42.75 -4.77 -12.39
N ARG A 364 -42.28 -6.02 -12.47
CA ARG A 364 -42.53 -7.05 -11.46
C ARG A 364 -41.54 -8.21 -11.57
N LEU A 365 -41.52 -9.00 -10.53
CA LEU A 365 -40.88 -10.32 -10.48
C LEU A 365 -41.96 -11.40 -10.57
N GLU A 366 -41.77 -12.38 -11.43
CA GLU A 366 -42.67 -13.53 -11.58
C GLU A 366 -42.00 -14.78 -10.99
N PRO A 367 -42.59 -15.44 -9.98
CA PRO A 367 -42.06 -16.69 -9.45
C PRO A 367 -41.95 -17.74 -10.55
N VAL A 368 -40.81 -18.41 -10.64
CA VAL A 368 -40.51 -19.44 -11.63
C VAL A 368 -40.36 -20.80 -10.96
N ASP A 369 -39.55 -20.88 -9.90
CA ASP A 369 -39.19 -22.14 -9.26
C ASP A 369 -38.77 -21.94 -7.80
N THR A 370 -38.86 -23.02 -7.01
CA THR A 370 -38.36 -23.08 -5.64
C THR A 370 -37.58 -24.39 -5.46
N VAL A 371 -36.30 -24.27 -5.11
CA VAL A 371 -35.39 -25.41 -4.96
C VAL A 371 -34.94 -25.51 -3.51
N VAL A 372 -35.02 -26.70 -2.94
CA VAL A 372 -34.40 -27.04 -1.65
C VAL A 372 -33.23 -27.96 -1.92
N SER A 373 -32.04 -27.56 -1.47
CA SER A 373 -30.79 -28.29 -1.65
C SER A 373 -29.99 -28.31 -0.35
N TYR A 374 -28.93 -29.11 -0.31
CA TYR A 374 -28.07 -29.25 0.86
C TYR A 374 -26.64 -28.87 0.49
N LEU A 375 -25.97 -28.13 1.37
CA LEU A 375 -24.59 -27.67 1.18
C LEU A 375 -23.56 -28.82 1.26
N TYR A 376 -23.99 -30.02 1.66
CA TYR A 376 -23.23 -31.27 1.51
C TYR A 376 -23.70 -32.03 0.27
N GLY A 377 -23.03 -31.83 -0.85
CA GLY A 377 -23.28 -32.66 -2.02
C GLY A 377 -22.43 -32.30 -3.22
N ASN A 378 -21.43 -33.13 -3.51
CA ASN A 378 -21.11 -33.42 -4.90
C ASN A 378 -22.37 -34.04 -5.51
N SER A 379 -23.15 -33.25 -6.22
CA SER A 379 -24.05 -33.77 -7.24
C SER A 379 -23.92 -32.85 -8.43
N GLU A 380 -23.19 -33.35 -9.43
CA GLU A 380 -23.36 -33.08 -10.85
C GLU A 380 -24.67 -32.34 -11.12
N THR A 381 -24.59 -31.02 -11.20
CA THR A 381 -25.54 -30.21 -11.92
C THR A 381 -24.69 -29.28 -12.76
N ASP A 382 -24.35 -29.78 -13.95
CA ASP A 382 -23.89 -28.95 -15.04
C ASP A 382 -24.91 -27.81 -15.21
N PHE A 383 -24.50 -26.61 -14.84
CA PHE A 383 -25.17 -25.39 -15.24
C PHE A 383 -24.42 -24.86 -16.46
N ASP A 384 -24.95 -25.16 -17.65
CA ASP A 384 -24.65 -24.48 -18.92
C ASP A 384 -25.17 -23.03 -18.92
#